data_AF-A0A2V5NVP1-F1
#
_entry.id   AF-A0A2V5NVP1-F1
#
_cell.length_a   1.000
_cell.length_b   1.000
_cell.length_c   1.000
_cell.angle_alpha   90.00
_cell.angle_beta   90.00
_cell.angle_gamma   90.00
#
_symmetry.space_group_name_H-M   'P 1'
#
loop_
_entity.id
_entity.type
_entity.pdbx_description
1 polymer ?
#
loop_
_entity_poly.entity_id
_entity_poly.type
_entity_poly.pdbx_seq_one_letter_code
_entity_poly.pdbx_strand_id
1 'polypeptide(L)'
;MLKQIFGSWSTDSIIYARSAPPVNVVTEKNPFGGVLSGANSVQRPNVVFGVPFYLNQPNAPGGKVINAAAFSMPATGQGDLGRNALRGFGATQWDLTLRRQFRFTERISLQARGDLSNIFNHPNFGSPINYLSSPQFGQSTMMLASSLGSGGQSGGLNPLYQIGGPRSIQLALKLQF
;
A
#
# COMPACT_ATOMS: atom_id res chain seq x y z
N MET A 1 46.66 -1.40 -6.22
CA MET A 1 45.80 -1.37 -5.01
C MET A 1 44.45 -0.67 -5.23
N LEU A 2 44.37 0.55 -5.80
CA LEU A 2 43.08 1.25 -6.01
C LEU A 2 42.03 0.49 -6.86
N LYS A 3 42.45 -0.26 -7.89
CA LYS A 3 41.53 -1.05 -8.74
C LYS A 3 40.81 -2.18 -7.99
N GLN A 4 41.41 -2.70 -6.90
CA GLN A 4 40.80 -3.71 -6.03
C GLN A 4 39.76 -3.11 -5.07
N ILE A 5 39.79 -1.80 -4.83
CA ILE A 5 38.84 -1.07 -3.96
C ILE A 5 37.68 -0.47 -4.77
N PHE A 6 37.86 -0.17 -6.06
CA PHE A 6 36.80 0.41 -6.90
C PHE A 6 36.22 -0.54 -7.97
N GLY A 7 36.85 -1.68 -8.24
CA GLY A 7 36.34 -2.69 -9.17
C GLY A 7 35.30 -3.64 -8.56
N SER A 8 34.59 -4.36 -9.43
CA SER A 8 33.69 -5.48 -9.09
C SER A 8 32.44 -5.13 -8.28
N TRP A 9 31.94 -3.90 -8.40
CA TRP A 9 30.58 -3.56 -7.96
C TRP A 9 29.56 -4.00 -9.01
N SER A 10 28.41 -4.47 -8.55
CA SER A 10 27.21 -4.63 -9.38
C SER A 10 26.00 -4.15 -8.59
N THR A 11 25.02 -3.59 -9.30
CA THR A 11 23.83 -3.01 -8.71
C THR A 11 22.60 -3.49 -9.48
N ASP A 12 21.54 -3.85 -8.77
CA ASP A 12 20.21 -4.05 -9.37
C ASP A 12 19.21 -3.17 -8.66
N SER A 13 18.17 -2.75 -9.37
CA SER A 13 17.10 -1.93 -8.80
C SER A 13 15.74 -2.33 -9.32
N ILE A 14 14.73 -2.24 -8.45
CA ILE A 14 13.33 -2.37 -8.81
C ILE A 14 12.61 -1.11 -8.32
N ILE A 15 11.84 -0.48 -9.22
CA ILE A 15 11.02 0.69 -8.90
C ILE A 15 9.57 0.31 -9.10
N TYR A 16 8.78 0.47 -8.04
CA TYR A 16 7.34 0.34 -8.08
C TYR A 16 6.70 1.73 -8.07
N ALA A 17 5.81 1.96 -9.03
CA ALA A 17 4.97 3.14 -9.06
C ALA A 17 3.57 2.74 -9.48
N ARG A 18 2.57 3.09 -8.67
CA ARG A 18 1.16 2.87 -8.97
C ARG A 18 0.32 4.08 -8.62
N SER A 19 -0.66 4.37 -9.46
CA SER A 19 -1.68 5.37 -9.17
C SER A 19 -2.62 4.89 -8.05
N ALA A 20 -3.39 5.82 -7.50
CA ALA A 20 -4.35 5.51 -6.46
C ALA A 20 -5.45 4.56 -7.00
N PRO A 21 -5.66 3.38 -6.38
CA PRO A 21 -6.70 2.47 -6.81
C PRO A 21 -8.10 3.07 -6.53
N PRO A 22 -9.13 2.62 -7.27
CA PRO A 22 -10.50 3.03 -6.99
C PRO A 22 -10.96 2.57 -5.60
N VAL A 23 -11.82 3.37 -4.98
CA VAL A 23 -12.50 3.04 -3.72
C VAL A 23 -14.00 2.99 -3.95
N ASN A 24 -14.63 1.89 -3.53
CA ASN A 24 -16.07 1.72 -3.59
C ASN A 24 -16.68 1.98 -2.22
N VAL A 25 -17.32 3.13 -2.03
CA VAL A 25 -17.97 3.46 -0.75
C VAL A 25 -19.28 2.70 -0.61
N VAL A 26 -19.50 2.13 0.56
CA VAL A 26 -20.69 1.33 0.88
C VAL A 26 -21.28 1.73 2.23
N THR A 27 -22.55 1.46 2.44
CA THR A 27 -23.28 1.81 3.68
C THR A 27 -23.32 0.68 4.71
N GLU A 28 -22.80 -0.52 4.37
CA GLU A 28 -22.99 -1.76 5.15
C GLU A 28 -24.45 -2.14 5.42
N LYS A 29 -25.36 -1.66 4.57
CA LYS A 29 -26.77 -2.04 4.58
C LYS A 29 -27.13 -2.86 3.36
N ASN A 30 -28.16 -3.67 3.51
CA ASN A 30 -28.74 -4.46 2.43
C ASN A 30 -29.57 -3.56 1.50
N PRO A 31 -29.25 -3.44 0.20
CA PRO A 31 -30.03 -2.62 -0.71
C PRO A 31 -31.45 -3.15 -0.97
N PHE A 32 -31.74 -4.40 -0.59
CA PHE A 32 -33.03 -5.08 -0.78
C PHE A 32 -33.81 -5.24 0.53
N GLY A 33 -33.61 -4.37 1.53
CA GLY A 33 -34.43 -4.36 2.75
C GLY A 33 -34.31 -5.61 3.62
N GLY A 34 -33.17 -6.30 3.57
CA GLY A 34 -32.93 -7.51 4.39
C GLY A 34 -33.44 -8.81 3.79
N VAL A 35 -34.06 -8.78 2.59
CA VAL A 35 -34.61 -9.98 1.92
C VAL A 35 -33.53 -10.95 1.45
N LEU A 36 -32.32 -10.46 1.15
CA LEU A 36 -31.19 -11.27 0.70
C LEU A 36 -30.09 -11.35 1.76
N SER A 37 -30.11 -12.41 2.56
CA SER A 37 -29.04 -12.71 3.53
C SER A 37 -27.66 -12.74 2.84
N GLY A 38 -26.71 -11.97 3.36
CA GLY A 38 -25.35 -11.86 2.81
C GLY A 38 -25.08 -10.63 1.92
N ALA A 39 -26.11 -9.85 1.54
CA ALA A 39 -25.94 -8.62 0.76
C ALA A 39 -25.62 -7.36 1.61
N ASN A 40 -25.17 -7.53 2.85
CA ASN A 40 -25.03 -6.46 3.86
C ASN A 40 -23.81 -5.54 3.65
N SER A 41 -23.22 -5.47 2.45
CA SER A 41 -21.98 -4.71 2.23
C SER A 41 -21.88 -4.07 0.84
N VAL A 42 -22.99 -3.97 0.10
CA VAL A 42 -22.97 -3.54 -1.31
C VAL A 42 -23.84 -2.33 -1.64
N GLN A 43 -24.64 -1.82 -0.71
CA GLN A 43 -25.43 -0.62 -0.97
C GLN A 43 -24.51 0.60 -0.99
N ARG A 44 -24.51 1.34 -2.12
CA ARG A 44 -23.80 2.62 -2.27
C ARG A 44 -24.63 3.76 -1.66
N PRO A 45 -23.99 4.79 -1.09
CA PRO A 45 -24.69 5.95 -0.56
C PRO A 45 -25.19 6.92 -1.63
N ASN A 46 -26.00 7.88 -1.22
CA ASN A 46 -26.27 9.09 -2.00
C ASN A 46 -25.15 10.11 -1.83
N VAL A 47 -24.93 10.97 -2.82
CA VAL A 47 -24.01 12.10 -2.79
C VAL A 47 -24.74 13.33 -2.26
N VAL A 48 -24.13 14.02 -1.29
CA VAL A 48 -24.60 15.32 -0.81
C VAL A 48 -24.01 16.41 -1.70
N PHE A 49 -24.86 17.08 -2.48
CA PHE A 49 -24.41 18.11 -3.41
C PHE A 49 -23.69 19.27 -2.70
N GLY A 50 -22.60 19.75 -3.30
CA GLY A 50 -21.81 20.86 -2.77
C GLY A 50 -20.83 20.50 -1.65
N VAL A 51 -20.86 19.26 -1.15
CA VAL A 51 -19.92 18.80 -0.11
C VAL A 51 -18.71 18.10 -0.76
N PRO A 52 -17.46 18.50 -0.46
CA PRO A 52 -16.29 17.89 -1.08
C PRO A 52 -16.09 16.44 -0.64
N PHE A 53 -15.74 15.56 -1.57
CA PHE A 53 -15.46 14.14 -1.28
C PHE A 53 -14.21 13.90 -0.45
N TYR A 54 -13.25 14.82 -0.47
CA TYR A 54 -11.99 14.70 0.27
C TYR A 54 -11.79 15.91 1.15
N LEU A 55 -11.30 15.68 2.36
CA LEU A 55 -10.80 16.72 3.24
C LEU A 55 -9.28 16.63 3.28
N ASN A 56 -8.61 17.77 3.17
CA ASN A 56 -7.19 17.88 3.48
C ASN A 56 -7.04 17.86 5.02
N GLN A 57 -6.34 16.87 5.53
CA GLN A 57 -6.11 16.68 6.96
C GLN A 57 -4.63 16.29 7.15
N PRO A 58 -3.73 17.25 7.41
CA PRO A 58 -2.29 16.99 7.49
C PRO A 58 -1.90 15.90 8.51
N ASN A 59 -2.70 15.75 9.57
CA ASN A 59 -2.46 14.74 10.61
C ASN A 59 -3.06 13.36 10.28
N ALA A 60 -3.83 13.24 9.19
CA ALA A 60 -4.35 11.97 8.74
C ALA A 60 -3.31 11.22 7.89
N PRO A 61 -3.36 9.88 7.86
CA PRO A 61 -2.53 9.07 6.97
C PRO A 61 -2.64 9.55 5.51
N GLY A 62 -1.51 9.93 4.92
CA GLY A 62 -1.44 10.47 3.56
C GLY A 62 -2.03 11.87 3.38
N GLY A 63 -2.26 12.61 4.48
CA GLY A 63 -2.68 14.02 4.45
C GLY A 63 -4.12 14.25 4.01
N LYS A 64 -4.93 13.20 3.83
CA LYS A 64 -6.30 13.32 3.33
C LYS A 64 -7.21 12.23 3.88
N VAL A 65 -8.50 12.55 3.94
CA VAL A 65 -9.56 11.59 4.28
C VAL A 65 -10.72 11.72 3.32
N ILE A 66 -11.45 10.62 3.10
CA ILE A 66 -12.75 10.69 2.41
C ILE A 66 -13.77 11.28 3.39
N ASN A 67 -14.48 12.31 2.95
CA ASN A 67 -15.42 13.06 3.77
C ASN A 67 -16.73 12.29 3.96
N ALA A 68 -17.03 11.84 5.19
CA ALA A 68 -18.30 11.20 5.50
C ALA A 68 -19.51 12.10 5.18
N ALA A 69 -19.39 13.41 5.39
CA ALA A 69 -20.48 14.37 5.16
C ALA A 69 -20.84 14.54 3.68
N ALA A 70 -20.01 14.06 2.75
CA ALA A 70 -20.32 14.04 1.33
C ALA A 70 -21.33 12.94 0.95
N PHE A 71 -21.75 12.12 1.92
CA PHE A 71 -22.60 10.97 1.72
C PHE A 71 -23.79 10.96 2.66
N SER A 72 -24.91 10.43 2.18
CA SER A 72 -26.09 10.15 3.01
C SER A 72 -26.64 8.75 2.73
N MET A 73 -27.36 8.22 3.71
CA MET A 73 -28.01 6.91 3.58
C MET A 73 -29.16 6.99 2.58
N PRO A 74 -29.22 6.14 1.55
CA PRO A 74 -30.37 6.09 0.64
C PRO A 74 -31.58 5.51 1.37
N ALA A 75 -32.77 6.04 1.06
CA ALA A 75 -34.02 5.60 1.69
C ALA A 75 -34.41 4.18 1.28
N THR A 76 -34.25 3.84 0.00
CA THR A 76 -34.48 2.49 -0.56
C THR A 76 -33.50 2.24 -1.70
N GLY A 77 -33.14 0.97 -1.94
CA GLY A 77 -32.32 0.59 -3.11
C GLY A 77 -30.88 1.10 -3.07
N GLN A 78 -30.25 1.24 -4.25
CA GLN A 78 -28.88 1.75 -4.39
C GLN A 78 -28.89 3.28 -4.42
N GLY A 79 -27.93 3.91 -3.73
CA GLY A 79 -27.71 5.34 -3.87
C GLY A 79 -27.08 5.75 -5.21
N ASP A 80 -27.01 7.06 -5.43
CA ASP A 80 -26.55 7.67 -6.69
C ASP A 80 -25.02 7.73 -6.86
N LEU A 81 -24.21 7.51 -5.81
CA LEU A 81 -22.75 7.53 -5.92
C LEU A 81 -22.27 6.42 -6.85
N GLY A 82 -21.62 6.78 -7.96
CA GLY A 82 -21.03 5.81 -8.90
C GLY A 82 -20.14 4.74 -8.24
N ARG A 83 -20.18 3.51 -8.74
CA ARG A 83 -19.26 2.45 -8.30
C ARG A 83 -17.82 2.91 -8.56
N ASN A 84 -16.91 2.68 -7.60
CA ASN A 84 -15.49 3.03 -7.75
C ASN A 84 -15.22 4.52 -8.06
N ALA A 85 -16.12 5.43 -7.65
CA ALA A 85 -16.03 6.86 -7.95
C ALA A 85 -14.87 7.56 -7.23
N LEU A 86 -14.40 7.03 -6.11
CA LEU A 86 -13.33 7.63 -5.31
C LEU A 86 -11.97 6.96 -5.56
N ARG A 87 -10.91 7.54 -5.01
CA ARG A 87 -9.51 7.12 -5.16
C ARG A 87 -8.83 7.09 -3.80
N GLY A 88 -8.11 6.00 -3.55
CA GLY A 88 -7.33 5.82 -2.33
C GLY A 88 -5.97 6.51 -2.40
N PHE A 89 -4.93 5.77 -2.02
CA PHE A 89 -3.54 6.24 -2.02
C PHE A 89 -2.75 5.53 -3.13
N GLY A 90 -1.98 6.32 -3.89
CA GLY A 90 -0.95 5.76 -4.77
C GLY A 90 0.16 5.13 -3.95
N ALA A 91 1.07 4.42 -4.62
CA ALA A 91 2.26 3.92 -3.95
C ALA A 91 3.49 4.10 -4.83
N THR A 92 4.60 4.45 -4.19
CA THR A 92 5.92 4.50 -4.81
C THR A 92 6.94 3.86 -3.88
N GLN A 93 7.78 3.00 -4.43
CA GLN A 93 8.84 2.33 -3.69
C GLN A 93 10.01 2.06 -4.62
N TRP A 94 11.23 2.20 -4.08
CA TRP A 94 12.44 1.84 -4.79
C TRP A 94 13.26 0.90 -3.91
N ASP A 95 13.54 -0.28 -4.46
CA ASP A 95 14.37 -1.31 -3.86
C ASP A 95 15.70 -1.41 -4.63
N LEU A 96 16.80 -1.57 -3.91
CA LEU A 96 18.17 -1.54 -4.43
C LEU A 96 18.96 -2.73 -3.89
N THR A 97 19.60 -3.48 -4.77
CA THR A 97 20.61 -4.47 -4.43
C THR A 97 21.99 -3.92 -4.79
N LEU A 98 22.92 -3.94 -3.83
CA LEU A 98 24.33 -3.65 -4.04
C LEU A 98 25.15 -4.92 -3.80
N ARG A 99 26.06 -5.23 -4.71
CA ARG A 99 26.98 -6.36 -4.57
C ARG A 99 28.40 -5.97 -4.89
N ARG A 100 29.34 -6.61 -4.20
CA ARG A 100 30.76 -6.44 -4.42
C ARG A 100 31.51 -7.76 -4.28
N GLN A 101 32.39 -8.04 -5.25
CA GLN A 101 33.31 -9.17 -5.17
C GLN A 101 34.69 -8.74 -4.69
N PHE A 102 35.18 -9.36 -3.62
CA PHE A 102 36.55 -9.30 -3.15
C PHE A 102 37.28 -10.55 -3.63
N ARG A 103 38.28 -10.42 -4.50
CA ARG A 103 39.12 -11.55 -4.91
C ARG A 103 40.39 -11.54 -4.07
N PHE A 104 40.61 -12.61 -3.31
CA PHE A 104 41.82 -12.75 -2.48
C PHE A 104 42.90 -13.53 -3.23
N THR A 105 42.51 -14.62 -3.89
CA THR A 105 43.36 -15.42 -4.78
C THR A 105 42.61 -15.77 -6.07
N GLU A 106 43.23 -16.56 -6.95
CA GLU A 106 42.55 -17.05 -8.17
C GLU A 106 41.40 -18.02 -7.86
N ARG A 107 41.47 -18.70 -6.72
CA ARG A 107 40.47 -19.69 -6.28
C ARG A 107 39.52 -19.11 -5.24
N ILE A 108 40.04 -18.25 -4.35
CA ILE A 108 39.29 -17.75 -3.19
C ILE A 108 38.78 -16.33 -3.44
N SER A 109 37.47 -16.15 -3.31
CA SER A 109 36.82 -14.85 -3.36
C SER A 109 35.61 -14.74 -2.43
N LEU A 110 35.31 -13.53 -1.96
CA LEU A 110 34.18 -13.21 -1.09
C LEU A 110 33.24 -12.26 -1.81
N GLN A 111 31.96 -12.59 -1.83
CA GLN A 111 30.90 -11.71 -2.28
C GLN A 111 30.22 -11.09 -1.07
N ALA A 112 30.17 -9.75 -1.00
CA ALA A 112 29.29 -9.03 -0.11
C ALA A 112 28.06 -8.53 -0.88
N ARG A 113 26.88 -8.70 -0.29
CA ARG A 113 25.59 -8.27 -0.85
C ARG A 113 24.80 -7.50 0.21
N GLY A 114 24.21 -6.40 -0.19
CA GLY A 114 23.21 -5.66 0.58
C GLY A 114 21.95 -5.46 -0.25
N ASP A 115 20.82 -5.95 0.24
CA ASP A 115 19.49 -5.72 -0.33
C ASP A 115 18.77 -4.68 0.53
N LEU A 116 18.36 -3.57 -0.07
CA LEU A 116 17.66 -2.46 0.57
C LEU A 116 16.26 -2.36 -0.03
N SER A 117 15.23 -2.55 0.79
CA SER A 117 13.84 -2.32 0.40
C SER A 117 13.37 -0.95 0.88
N ASN A 118 12.58 -0.25 0.07
CA ASN A 118 12.10 1.10 0.34
C ASN A 118 13.24 2.06 0.74
N ILE A 119 14.22 2.24 -0.15
CA ILE A 119 15.44 3.02 0.11
C ILE A 119 15.15 4.45 0.55
N PHE A 120 14.06 5.07 0.10
CA PHE A 120 13.64 6.41 0.53
C PHE A 120 12.76 6.43 1.79
N ASN A 121 12.39 5.26 2.32
CA ASN A 121 11.46 5.14 3.45
C ASN A 121 10.15 5.92 3.21
N HIS A 122 9.65 5.91 1.96
CA HIS A 122 8.42 6.59 1.61
C HIS A 122 7.22 5.81 2.18
N PRO A 123 6.32 6.46 2.94
CA PRO A 123 5.15 5.78 3.50
C PRO A 123 4.15 5.49 2.38
N ASN A 124 3.79 4.22 2.23
CA ASN A 124 2.77 3.78 1.29
C ASN A 124 1.56 3.31 2.09
N PHE A 125 0.44 4.01 1.96
CA PHE A 125 -0.77 3.73 2.75
C PHE A 125 -1.65 2.67 2.10
N GLY A 126 -2.33 1.88 2.93
CA GLY A 126 -3.36 0.95 2.48
C GLY A 126 -4.62 1.65 1.99
N SER A 127 -5.61 0.88 1.54
CA SER A 127 -6.90 1.43 1.14
C SER A 127 -7.59 2.09 2.35
N PRO A 128 -8.26 3.24 2.16
CA PRO A 128 -9.06 3.82 3.22
C PRO A 128 -10.26 2.93 3.55
N ILE A 129 -10.73 3.02 4.80
CA ILE A 129 -11.97 2.39 5.22
C ILE A 129 -13.13 2.95 4.40
N ASN A 130 -13.88 2.07 3.72
CA ASN A 130 -14.85 2.44 2.70
C ASN A 130 -16.31 2.26 3.13
N TYR A 131 -16.56 1.79 4.35
CA TYR A 131 -17.91 1.60 4.89
C TYR A 131 -18.31 2.77 5.81
N LEU A 132 -19.42 3.43 5.48
CA LEU A 132 -19.89 4.66 6.15
C LEU A 132 -20.30 4.46 7.63
N SER A 133 -20.60 3.23 8.01
CA SER A 133 -20.85 2.82 9.40
C SER A 133 -19.60 2.90 10.28
N SER A 134 -18.39 2.94 9.70
CA SER A 134 -17.15 2.97 10.46
C SER A 134 -16.90 4.32 11.13
N PRO A 135 -16.46 4.34 12.41
CA PRO A 135 -15.91 5.55 13.00
C PRO A 135 -14.56 5.98 12.39
N GLN A 136 -13.87 5.09 11.65
CA GLN A 136 -12.62 5.39 10.92
C GLN A 136 -12.85 5.59 9.42
N PHE A 137 -14.09 5.81 8.98
CA PHE A 137 -14.43 5.97 7.57
C PHE A 137 -13.51 6.99 6.87
N GLY A 138 -13.09 6.62 5.67
CA GLY A 138 -12.32 7.49 4.79
C GLY A 138 -10.84 7.63 5.13
N GLN A 139 -10.36 6.97 6.18
CA GLN A 139 -8.95 6.98 6.60
C GLN A 139 -8.27 5.65 6.31
N SER A 140 -6.97 5.69 5.98
CA SER A 140 -6.16 4.45 5.98
C SER A 140 -5.75 4.11 7.40
N THR A 141 -5.99 2.88 7.85
CA THR A 141 -5.61 2.42 9.19
C THR A 141 -4.33 1.58 9.21
N MET A 142 -3.75 1.30 8.04
CA MET A 142 -2.56 0.46 7.90
C MET A 142 -1.67 0.90 6.74
N MET A 143 -0.44 0.42 6.71
CA MET A 143 0.46 0.56 5.56
C MET A 143 0.06 -0.43 4.45
N LEU A 144 0.47 -0.13 3.22
CA LEU A 144 0.10 -0.89 2.04
C LEU A 144 0.54 -2.35 2.15
N ALA A 145 1.78 -2.63 2.56
CA ALA A 145 2.26 -4.00 2.71
C ALA A 145 1.41 -4.85 3.66
N SER A 146 0.81 -4.21 4.68
CA SER A 146 -0.10 -4.87 5.61
C SER A 146 -1.51 -5.03 5.05
N SER A 147 -1.86 -4.38 3.94
CA SER A 147 -3.18 -4.42 3.31
C SER A 147 -3.26 -5.31 2.05
N LEU A 148 -2.12 -5.76 1.51
CA LEU A 148 -2.06 -6.63 0.34
C LEU A 148 -2.36 -8.09 0.74
N GLY A 149 -3.54 -8.56 0.37
CA GLY A 149 -4.12 -9.85 0.77
C GLY A 149 -5.57 -9.65 1.21
N SER A 150 -6.38 -10.69 1.25
CA SER A 150 -7.75 -10.62 1.78
C SER A 150 -7.71 -10.17 3.25
N GLY A 151 -7.79 -8.86 3.50
CA GLY A 151 -7.94 -8.26 4.84
C GLY A 151 -6.66 -7.95 5.62
N GLY A 152 -5.48 -7.92 5.01
CA GLY A 152 -4.25 -7.74 5.77
C GLY A 152 -3.92 -8.90 6.73
N GLN A 153 -2.69 -8.91 7.27
CA GLN A 153 -2.05 -9.90 8.17
C GLN A 153 -2.22 -11.42 7.86
N SER A 154 -2.99 -11.81 6.84
CA SER A 154 -3.43 -13.19 6.56
C SER A 154 -2.99 -13.70 5.19
N GLY A 155 -2.19 -12.93 4.44
CA GLY A 155 -1.68 -13.31 3.12
C GLY A 155 -0.45 -14.24 3.14
N GLY A 156 0.03 -14.65 4.32
CA GLY A 156 1.19 -15.55 4.49
C GLY A 156 2.56 -14.99 4.08
N LEU A 157 2.60 -13.86 3.37
CA LEU A 157 3.82 -13.19 2.94
C LEU A 157 4.27 -12.15 3.98
N ASN A 158 5.56 -12.14 4.33
CA ASN A 158 6.11 -11.19 5.29
C ASN A 158 6.02 -9.74 4.75
N PRO A 159 5.32 -8.81 5.43
CA PRO A 159 5.13 -7.43 4.97
C PRO A 159 6.44 -6.64 4.77
N LEU A 160 7.54 -7.04 5.42
CA LEU A 160 8.85 -6.37 5.28
C LEU A 160 9.44 -6.45 3.87
N TYR A 161 9.01 -7.43 3.07
CA TYR A 161 9.49 -7.66 1.70
C TYR A 161 8.40 -7.43 0.65
N GLN A 162 7.26 -6.89 1.07
CA GLN A 162 6.19 -6.50 0.14
C GLN A 162 6.31 -5.01 -0.19
N ILE A 163 5.71 -4.63 -1.32
CA ILE A 163 5.55 -3.22 -1.66
C ILE A 163 4.75 -2.50 -0.56
N GLY A 164 5.30 -1.38 -0.11
CA GLY A 164 4.76 -0.53 0.93
C GLY A 164 5.09 -0.93 2.36
N GLY A 165 6.11 -1.77 2.54
CA GLY A 165 6.72 -2.03 3.84
C GLY A 165 7.62 -0.87 4.30
N PRO A 166 8.01 -0.85 5.58
CA PRO A 166 9.04 0.07 6.07
C PRO A 166 10.39 -0.24 5.42
N ARG A 167 11.33 0.71 5.47
CA ARG A 167 12.71 0.46 5.00
C ARG A 167 13.32 -0.75 5.72
N SER A 168 13.87 -1.69 4.96
CA SER A 168 14.58 -2.86 5.49
C SER A 168 15.90 -3.08 4.74
N ILE A 169 16.87 -3.69 5.43
CA ILE A 169 18.20 -3.98 4.90
C ILE A 169 18.54 -5.42 5.23
N GLN A 170 18.92 -6.19 4.22
CA GLN A 170 19.46 -7.55 4.36
C GLN A 170 20.91 -7.57 3.87
N LEU A 171 21.80 -8.11 4.70
CA LEU A 171 23.22 -8.25 4.38
C LEU A 171 23.56 -9.74 4.24
N ALA A 172 24.37 -10.07 3.24
CA ALA A 172 24.86 -11.42 3.02
C ALA A 172 26.34 -11.42 2.61
N LEU A 173 27.06 -12.43 3.10
CA LEU A 173 28.44 -12.73 2.75
C LEU A 173 28.51 -14.15 2.18
N LYS A 174 29.15 -14.31 1.03
CA LYS A 174 29.35 -15.63 0.38
C LYS A 174 30.82 -15.84 0.03
N LEU A 175 31.44 -16.83 0.66
CA LEU A 175 32.78 -17.28 0.31
C LEU A 175 32.71 -18.26 -0.87
N GLN A 176 33.62 -18.14 -1.82
CA GLN A 176 33.76 -18.99 -3.01
C GLN A 176 35.22 -19.46 -3.06
N PHE A 177 35.44 -20.75 -3.29
CA PHE A 177 36.75 -21.42 -3.29
C PHE A 177 36.83 -22.46 -4.40
#